data_AF-A0A9E5VBE4-F1
#
_entry.id   AF-A0A9E5VBE4-F1
#
_cell.length_a   1.000
_cell.length_b   1.000
_cell.length_c   1.000
_cell.angle_alpha   90.00
_cell.angle_beta   90.00
_cell.angle_gamma   90.00
#
_symmetry.space_group_name_H-M   'P 1'
#
loop_
_entity.id
_entity.type
_entity.pdbx_description
1 polymer ?
#
loop_
_entity_poly.entity_id
_entity_poly.type
_entity_poly.pdbx_seq_one_letter_code
_entity_poly.pdbx_strand_id
1 'polypeptide(L)'
;MKLSKKQFTYFTGLSLSLLVTGGIILFPQQHSMSNPPATKSQIPTVTWQNTRLPDWNQITFSNMPAISEPGSFQASQNVTDKLGYNPSRTWNAGQKSDSFTMLGDFQDSFKLQQLSLTNISQIVNLDLDKITLDNFGVMKLQNLDSLVKAIPELKDFPISQVKPIFDLLSQNLSTSFDTNQTIGNLLKQSPHLGKSSFDSLDLKSYNLDSIPNLKNTAIASFDKWQGVYISEIPGLSKVPFSQFPNPINPVGVEVGIVDVAFATDEQKRERTISGSNKEGFAVPCEKDCAHTELSGSPAVHGKAWISGKYQLVKGGRGILGSVNGGKEPTGRNLFGDAFKVAVWDVSEVDGMISQSLFFRVCMRNNFVDLGCTPYFIGPVPFMSYREKEPIFLGSIDSDKNSISTPTGLKSSGFRFNNSPITSSTNKDAIANLIPASKDNCKNIHVSGTNIDVLSSAWSNTQNNYNFVGNYVCDFSGDCGRAIGAMRLMSSNPDVRKIITSKTGGQEFLTKLDSGEQITGEEMMQYFSPSEQQTLIESQTSNLLFTASQQIDPTTGKNFTGNRLIERAAQMHFAGTNISVDSQVSNVSGADSVKEYGEKINQKYSQNLQSMNCF
;
A
#
# COMPACT_ATOMS: atom_id res chain seq x y z
N MET A 1 65.37 -5.50 88.52
CA MET A 1 64.65 -4.65 89.50
C MET A 1 63.14 -4.71 89.17
N LYS A 2 62.26 -4.50 90.16
CA LYS A 2 60.78 -4.68 90.16
C LYS A 2 60.02 -3.98 88.99
N LEU A 3 58.77 -4.31 88.58
CA LEU A 3 57.96 -5.56 88.55
C LEU A 3 56.54 -5.28 87.94
N SER A 4 56.09 -6.02 86.91
CA SER A 4 54.66 -6.20 86.50
C SER A 4 53.86 -4.98 85.97
N LYS A 5 52.72 -5.07 85.25
CA LYS A 5 51.76 -6.19 84.95
C LYS A 5 50.90 -5.84 83.71
N LYS A 6 50.53 -6.88 82.92
CA LYS A 6 49.23 -7.22 82.25
C LYS A 6 48.19 -6.11 81.94
N GLN A 7 47.37 -6.18 80.88
CA GLN A 7 46.64 -7.37 80.38
C GLN A 7 46.11 -7.25 78.91
N PHE A 8 45.67 -8.38 78.34
CA PHE A 8 45.26 -8.59 76.94
C PHE A 8 43.72 -8.64 76.75
N THR A 9 43.27 -8.77 75.49
CA THR A 9 41.95 -9.26 74.96
C THR A 9 40.69 -8.34 75.07
N TYR A 10 39.75 -8.24 74.10
CA TYR A 10 39.74 -8.58 72.64
C TYR A 10 38.47 -8.08 71.84
N PHE A 11 38.42 -8.39 70.53
CA PHE A 11 37.26 -8.58 69.58
C PHE A 11 36.28 -7.44 69.12
N THR A 12 36.47 -7.06 67.82
CA THR A 12 35.50 -6.81 66.71
C THR A 12 34.30 -5.84 66.76
N GLY A 13 34.12 -5.09 65.65
CA GLY A 13 32.82 -4.58 65.16
C GLY A 13 32.95 -3.56 64.00
N LEU A 14 32.35 -3.82 62.84
CA LEU A 14 32.39 -2.94 61.65
C LEU A 14 31.56 -1.65 61.83
N SER A 15 32.02 -0.54 61.25
CA SER A 15 31.30 0.16 60.15
C SER A 15 32.12 1.33 59.59
N LEU A 16 32.24 1.37 58.26
CA LEU A 16 32.88 2.46 57.51
C LEU A 16 31.79 3.18 56.72
N SER A 17 31.61 4.50 56.90
CA SER A 17 30.63 5.26 56.12
C SER A 17 31.04 6.71 55.88
N LEU A 18 30.80 7.15 54.65
CA LEU A 18 30.69 8.51 54.10
C LEU A 18 31.65 9.61 54.60
N LEU A 19 32.40 10.21 53.67
CA LEU A 19 31.97 11.45 52.99
C LEU A 19 32.96 11.81 51.87
N VAL A 20 32.47 11.97 50.63
CA VAL A 20 33.22 12.62 49.53
C VAL A 20 32.32 13.71 48.96
N THR A 21 32.73 14.96 49.14
CA THR A 21 32.05 16.15 48.61
C THR A 21 32.45 16.39 47.15
N GLY A 22 31.51 16.14 46.22
CA GLY A 22 31.69 16.48 44.81
C GLY A 22 31.36 17.95 44.54
N GLY A 23 32.34 18.70 44.03
CA GLY A 23 32.10 20.06 43.52
C GLY A 23 31.45 20.03 42.13
N ILE A 24 30.32 20.73 41.97
CA ILE A 24 29.61 20.83 40.69
C ILE A 24 30.24 21.97 39.87
N ILE A 25 30.85 21.63 38.73
CA ILE A 25 31.23 22.60 37.69
C ILE A 25 30.15 22.58 36.62
N LEU A 26 29.37 23.67 36.53
CA LEU A 26 28.38 23.87 35.48
C LEU A 26 29.08 24.36 34.20
N PHE A 27 29.20 23.48 33.21
CA PHE A 27 29.51 23.88 31.84
C PHE A 27 28.19 24.08 31.07
N PRO A 28 27.96 25.24 30.43
CA PRO A 28 26.85 25.39 29.49
C PRO A 28 27.18 24.64 28.21
N GLN A 29 26.49 23.51 27.95
CA GLN A 29 26.57 22.84 26.65
C GLN A 29 25.79 23.64 25.60
N GLN A 30 26.46 24.61 24.97
CA GLN A 30 26.03 25.09 23.66
C GLN A 30 26.24 23.96 22.65
N HIS A 31 25.15 23.31 22.23
CA HIS A 31 25.15 22.44 21.06
C HIS A 31 25.21 23.28 19.78
N SER A 32 26.38 23.86 19.50
CA SER A 32 26.72 24.33 18.16
C SER A 32 26.64 23.14 17.20
N MET A 33 26.04 23.32 16.02
CA MET A 33 26.13 22.34 14.95
C MET A 33 27.58 22.22 14.48
N SER A 34 28.28 21.19 14.93
CA SER A 34 29.54 20.74 14.34
C SER A 34 29.25 20.16 12.95
N ASN A 35 29.47 20.97 11.92
CA ASN A 35 29.40 20.57 10.52
C ASN A 35 30.82 20.35 9.95
N PRO A 36 31.00 19.54 8.88
CA PRO A 36 30.03 18.62 8.27
C PRO A 36 30.58 17.19 8.01
N PRO A 37 29.78 16.12 8.19
CA PRO A 37 30.07 14.82 7.59
C PRO A 37 29.51 14.76 6.15
N ALA A 38 30.42 14.55 5.19
CA ALA A 38 30.19 14.37 3.75
C ALA A 38 29.54 15.55 2.99
N THR A 39 29.94 15.72 1.73
CA THR A 39 29.27 16.59 0.76
C THR A 39 27.84 16.09 0.54
N LYS A 40 26.86 16.71 1.21
CA LYS A 40 25.44 16.48 0.94
C LYS A 40 25.19 16.76 -0.54
N SER A 41 24.87 15.71 -1.30
CA SER A 41 24.50 15.84 -2.71
C SER A 41 23.26 16.73 -2.78
N GLN A 42 23.44 17.95 -3.28
CA GLN A 42 22.40 18.96 -3.35
C GLN A 42 21.41 18.56 -4.45
N ILE A 43 20.11 18.57 -4.13
CA ILE A 43 19.04 18.37 -5.12
C ILE A 43 19.23 19.40 -6.25
N PRO A 44 19.36 18.97 -7.52
CA PRO A 44 19.33 19.87 -8.67
C PRO A 44 18.04 20.68 -8.68
N THR A 45 18.11 21.98 -8.99
CA THR A 45 16.94 22.87 -8.99
C THR A 45 16.93 23.81 -10.19
N VAL A 46 15.72 24.20 -10.61
CA VAL A 46 15.44 25.24 -11.58
C VAL A 46 14.69 26.40 -10.93
N THR A 47 14.93 27.62 -11.40
CA THR A 47 14.18 28.80 -10.95
C THR A 47 12.77 28.79 -11.56
N TRP A 48 11.75 29.00 -10.73
CA TRP A 48 10.36 29.05 -11.14
C TRP A 48 9.58 30.02 -10.24
N GLN A 49 8.90 31.01 -10.82
CA GLN A 49 8.14 32.06 -10.09
C GLN A 49 8.89 32.62 -8.86
N ASN A 50 10.15 33.03 -9.07
CA ASN A 50 11.08 33.53 -8.05
C ASN A 50 11.48 32.55 -6.93
N THR A 51 10.89 31.34 -6.84
CA THR A 51 11.37 30.25 -6.00
C THR A 51 12.23 29.25 -6.80
N ARG A 52 12.66 28.18 -6.12
CA ARG A 52 13.38 27.04 -6.70
C ARG A 52 12.51 25.80 -6.63
N LEU A 53 12.35 25.13 -7.76
CA LEU A 53 11.76 23.80 -7.87
C LEU A 53 12.84 22.76 -8.15
N PRO A 54 12.67 21.49 -7.75
CA PRO A 54 13.57 20.41 -8.14
C PRO A 54 13.60 20.23 -9.66
N ASP A 55 14.79 20.02 -10.23
CA ASP A 55 14.94 19.74 -11.66
C ASP A 55 14.71 18.26 -11.96
N TRP A 56 13.47 17.92 -12.30
CA TRP A 56 13.07 16.55 -12.61
C TRP A 56 13.69 15.98 -13.91
N ASN A 57 14.42 16.78 -14.69
CA ASN A 57 15.25 16.29 -15.81
C ASN A 57 16.60 15.77 -15.32
N GLN A 58 17.05 16.21 -14.15
CA GLN A 58 18.33 15.80 -13.54
C GLN A 58 18.15 14.86 -12.35
N ILE A 59 16.94 14.67 -11.82
CA ILE A 59 16.66 13.81 -10.66
C ILE A 59 16.24 12.41 -11.10
N THR A 60 16.91 11.40 -10.56
CA THR A 60 16.69 9.96 -10.78
C THR A 60 16.69 9.22 -9.43
N PHE A 61 16.18 7.98 -9.38
CA PHE A 61 16.20 7.21 -8.12
C PHE A 61 17.62 6.91 -7.61
N SER A 62 18.60 6.76 -8.52
CA SER A 62 20.00 6.49 -8.17
C SER A 62 20.74 7.73 -7.64
N ASN A 63 20.34 8.94 -8.04
CA ASN A 63 21.04 10.17 -7.65
C ASN A 63 20.33 10.98 -6.55
N MET A 64 19.06 10.71 -6.24
CA MET A 64 18.42 11.26 -5.04
C MET A 64 19.25 11.00 -3.78
N PRO A 65 19.17 11.87 -2.74
CA PRO A 65 19.83 11.66 -1.46
C PRO A 65 19.51 10.29 -0.85
N ALA A 66 20.44 9.79 -0.04
CA ALA A 66 20.24 8.54 0.67
C ALA A 66 19.29 8.71 1.86
N ILE A 67 18.55 7.66 2.22
CA ILE A 67 17.70 7.65 3.43
C ILE A 67 18.57 7.82 4.68
N SER A 68 18.15 8.70 5.60
CA SER A 68 18.95 9.06 6.78
C SER A 68 18.77 8.12 7.96
N GLU A 69 17.68 7.34 7.99
CA GLU A 69 17.35 6.43 9.08
C GLU A 69 17.13 5.00 8.54
N PRO A 70 17.56 3.96 9.29
CA PRO A 70 17.22 2.59 8.96
C PRO A 70 15.74 2.32 9.24
N GLY A 71 15.22 1.23 8.72
CA GLY A 71 13.86 0.80 9.00
C GLY A 71 13.53 -0.50 8.30
N SER A 72 12.32 -0.99 8.52
CA SER A 72 11.85 -2.19 7.84
C SER A 72 10.33 -2.28 7.85
N PHE A 73 9.80 -2.95 6.84
CA PHE A 73 8.40 -3.24 6.68
C PHE A 73 8.24 -4.76 6.52
N GLN A 74 7.37 -5.36 7.34
CA GLN A 74 7.10 -6.79 7.28
C GLN A 74 5.62 -7.05 7.01
N ALA A 75 5.33 -7.68 5.87
CA ALA A 75 4.01 -8.23 5.58
C ALA A 75 3.84 -9.60 6.26
N SER A 76 2.64 -9.89 6.72
CA SER A 76 2.28 -11.25 7.19
C SER A 76 2.24 -12.25 6.04
N GLN A 77 2.39 -13.55 6.32
CA GLN A 77 2.37 -14.59 5.28
C GLN A 77 1.09 -14.56 4.43
N ASN A 78 -0.10 -14.37 5.04
CA ASN A 78 -1.38 -14.23 4.33
C ASN A 78 -1.39 -13.05 3.31
N VAL A 79 -0.70 -11.95 3.60
CA VAL A 79 -0.51 -10.85 2.62
C VAL A 79 0.33 -11.34 1.43
N THR A 80 1.48 -11.95 1.71
CA THR A 80 2.41 -12.48 0.69
C THR A 80 1.74 -13.52 -0.20
N ASP A 81 1.01 -14.46 0.40
CA ASP A 81 0.31 -15.55 -0.31
C ASP A 81 -0.72 -14.99 -1.30
N LYS A 82 -1.51 -13.99 -0.88
CA LYS A 82 -2.54 -13.36 -1.73
C LYS A 82 -2.01 -12.42 -2.80
N LEU A 83 -0.92 -11.73 -2.52
CA LEU A 83 -0.26 -10.90 -3.52
C LEU A 83 0.45 -11.76 -4.57
N GLY A 84 0.90 -12.96 -4.18
CA GLY A 84 1.75 -13.84 -4.98
C GLY A 84 3.23 -13.44 -4.97
N TYR A 85 3.57 -12.33 -4.29
CA TYR A 85 4.90 -11.77 -4.13
C TYR A 85 5.09 -11.24 -2.70
N ASN A 86 6.34 -11.13 -2.24
CA ASN A 86 6.66 -10.63 -0.90
C ASN A 86 7.00 -9.12 -0.94
N PRO A 87 6.16 -8.23 -0.39
CA PRO A 87 6.44 -6.80 -0.32
C PRO A 87 7.34 -6.41 0.89
N SER A 88 7.69 -7.37 1.76
CA SER A 88 8.51 -7.14 2.95
C SER A 88 9.93 -6.73 2.58
N ARG A 89 10.50 -5.78 3.33
CA ARG A 89 11.80 -5.18 3.02
C ARG A 89 12.44 -4.50 4.21
N THR A 90 13.76 -4.47 4.22
CA THR A 90 14.59 -3.76 5.20
C THR A 90 15.40 -2.70 4.47
N TRP A 91 15.70 -1.59 5.14
CA TRP A 91 16.61 -0.58 4.64
C TRP A 91 17.52 -0.05 5.73
N ASN A 92 18.69 0.43 5.32
CA ASN A 92 19.71 0.99 6.19
C ASN A 92 19.92 2.46 5.84
N ALA A 93 20.28 3.27 6.84
CA ALA A 93 20.75 4.62 6.60
C ALA A 93 21.93 4.62 5.60
N GLY A 94 21.92 5.52 4.64
CA GLY A 94 22.89 5.56 3.54
C GLY A 94 22.45 4.83 2.26
N GLN A 95 21.36 4.07 2.27
CA GLN A 95 20.82 3.45 1.05
C GLN A 95 20.03 4.43 0.17
N LYS A 96 19.99 4.15 -1.13
CA LYS A 96 19.28 4.93 -2.16
C LYS A 96 17.85 4.40 -2.36
N SER A 97 16.96 5.26 -2.84
CA SER A 97 15.54 4.90 -3.01
C SER A 97 15.30 3.73 -3.95
N ASP A 98 16.13 3.52 -4.97
CA ASP A 98 16.02 2.39 -5.89
C ASP A 98 16.23 1.02 -5.22
N SER A 99 17.00 0.95 -4.13
CA SER A 99 17.30 -0.31 -3.42
C SER A 99 16.30 -0.67 -2.31
N PHE A 100 15.32 0.19 -2.00
CA PHE A 100 14.30 -0.08 -0.97
C PHE A 100 12.86 0.23 -1.41
N THR A 101 12.65 0.69 -2.65
CA THR A 101 11.33 0.85 -3.24
C THR A 101 11.13 -0.14 -4.39
N MET A 102 9.92 -0.65 -4.48
CA MET A 102 9.50 -1.64 -5.47
C MET A 102 8.66 -0.97 -6.55
N LEU A 103 8.59 -1.57 -7.74
CA LEU A 103 7.74 -1.08 -8.82
C LEU A 103 6.28 -0.89 -8.41
N GLY A 104 5.77 -1.79 -7.54
CA GLY A 104 4.41 -1.72 -6.98
C GLY A 104 4.15 -0.50 -6.10
N ASP A 105 5.16 0.18 -5.58
CA ASP A 105 4.96 1.41 -4.80
C ASP A 105 4.54 2.60 -5.69
N PHE A 106 4.96 2.60 -6.96
CA PHE A 106 4.77 3.70 -7.91
C PHE A 106 3.81 3.39 -9.06
N GLN A 107 3.08 2.28 -8.96
CA GLN A 107 2.28 1.76 -10.06
C GLN A 107 1.17 2.70 -10.56
N ASP A 108 0.65 3.57 -9.69
CA ASP A 108 -0.36 4.58 -10.02
C ASP A 108 0.30 5.93 -10.37
N SER A 109 1.39 6.26 -9.65
CA SER A 109 1.95 7.61 -9.57
C SER A 109 2.98 7.90 -10.65
N PHE A 110 3.88 6.96 -10.96
CA PHE A 110 4.85 7.10 -12.06
C PHE A 110 4.60 6.10 -13.20
N LYS A 111 3.85 5.02 -12.94
CA LYS A 111 3.51 3.97 -13.91
C LYS A 111 4.73 3.33 -14.58
N LEU A 112 5.84 3.20 -13.83
CA LEU A 112 7.14 2.69 -14.31
C LEU A 112 7.03 1.37 -15.08
N GLN A 113 6.08 0.52 -14.69
CA GLN A 113 5.81 -0.78 -15.31
C GLN A 113 5.36 -0.71 -16.78
N GLN A 114 4.95 0.46 -17.29
CA GLN A 114 4.58 0.65 -18.69
C GLN A 114 5.80 0.70 -19.61
N LEU A 115 7.01 0.89 -19.08
CA LEU A 115 8.25 0.82 -19.83
C LEU A 115 8.63 -0.64 -20.15
N SER A 116 9.24 -0.83 -21.32
CA SER A 116 10.05 -2.01 -21.64
C SER A 116 11.55 -1.71 -21.44
N LEU A 117 12.40 -2.74 -21.47
CA LEU A 117 13.86 -2.54 -21.41
C LEU A 117 14.37 -1.73 -22.61
N THR A 118 13.77 -1.89 -23.79
CA THR A 118 14.07 -1.08 -24.97
C THR A 118 13.75 0.41 -24.77
N ASN A 119 12.67 0.74 -24.04
CA ASN A 119 12.37 2.15 -23.73
C ASN A 119 13.38 2.72 -22.73
N ILE A 120 13.71 1.97 -21.68
CA ILE A 120 14.67 2.39 -20.66
C ILE A 120 16.06 2.58 -21.30
N SER A 121 16.49 1.66 -22.17
CA SER A 121 17.80 1.73 -22.81
C SER A 121 17.96 2.92 -23.75
N GLN A 122 16.88 3.31 -24.46
CA GLN A 122 16.85 4.53 -25.26
C GLN A 122 17.01 5.80 -24.40
N ILE A 123 16.39 5.84 -23.22
CA ILE A 123 16.46 6.99 -22.30
C ILE A 123 17.85 7.13 -21.68
N VAL A 124 18.44 6.04 -21.18
CA VAL A 124 19.69 6.08 -20.40
C VAL A 124 20.94 5.65 -21.19
N ASN A 125 20.81 5.45 -22.50
CA ASN A 125 21.82 4.93 -23.42
C ASN A 125 22.48 3.62 -22.90
N LEU A 126 21.64 2.65 -22.54
CA LEU A 126 22.09 1.35 -22.04
C LEU A 126 22.32 0.35 -23.17
N ASP A 127 23.48 -0.28 -23.19
CA ASP A 127 23.75 -1.44 -24.04
C ASP A 127 23.08 -2.70 -23.42
N LEU A 128 21.97 -3.13 -24.02
CA LEU A 128 21.21 -4.30 -23.56
C LEU A 128 21.87 -5.63 -23.90
N ASP A 129 22.82 -5.67 -24.84
CA ASP A 129 23.44 -6.92 -25.29
C ASP A 129 24.49 -7.42 -24.28
N LYS A 130 24.87 -6.55 -23.33
CA LYS A 130 25.68 -6.85 -22.13
C LYS A 130 24.84 -7.26 -20.91
N ILE A 131 23.52 -7.38 -21.03
CA ILE A 131 22.59 -7.63 -19.93
C ILE A 131 22.09 -9.08 -19.98
N THR A 132 22.11 -9.75 -18.82
CA THR A 132 21.64 -11.14 -18.65
C THR A 132 20.23 -11.20 -18.08
N LEU A 133 19.57 -12.37 -18.16
CA LEU A 133 18.26 -12.59 -17.52
C LEU A 133 18.32 -12.39 -15.99
N ASP A 134 19.46 -12.70 -15.34
CA ASP A 134 19.65 -12.49 -13.90
C ASP A 134 19.59 -11.00 -13.50
N ASN A 135 19.96 -10.11 -14.41
CA ASN A 135 19.90 -8.66 -14.18
C ASN A 135 18.49 -8.08 -14.30
N PHE A 136 17.54 -8.80 -14.90
CA PHE A 136 16.15 -8.37 -15.06
C PHE A 136 15.27 -9.08 -14.03
N GLY A 137 15.13 -8.47 -12.84
CA GLY A 137 14.61 -9.11 -11.63
C GLY A 137 13.24 -9.79 -11.77
N VAL A 138 12.40 -9.35 -12.71
CA VAL A 138 11.12 -10.01 -13.01
C VAL A 138 11.29 -11.49 -13.40
N MET A 139 12.41 -11.87 -14.03
CA MET A 139 12.64 -13.21 -14.57
C MET A 139 12.62 -14.29 -13.49
N LYS A 140 13.11 -13.99 -12.28
CA LYS A 140 13.10 -14.90 -11.12
C LYS A 140 11.70 -15.16 -10.59
N LEU A 141 10.74 -14.29 -10.91
CA LEU A 141 9.34 -14.43 -10.51
C LEU A 141 8.50 -15.18 -11.55
N GLN A 142 9.05 -15.48 -12.74
CA GLN A 142 8.32 -16.14 -13.82
C GLN A 142 8.39 -17.66 -13.75
N ASN A 143 7.32 -18.28 -14.21
CA ASN A 143 7.25 -19.66 -14.68
C ASN A 143 6.91 -19.68 -16.19
N LEU A 144 6.94 -20.85 -16.81
CA LEU A 144 6.70 -20.99 -18.24
C LEU A 144 5.32 -20.44 -18.69
N ASP A 145 4.26 -20.66 -17.91
CA ASP A 145 2.91 -20.11 -18.18
C ASP A 145 2.90 -18.57 -18.16
N SER A 146 3.49 -17.97 -17.13
CA SER A 146 3.52 -16.51 -16.96
C SER A 146 4.38 -15.83 -18.01
N LEU A 147 5.53 -16.42 -18.39
CA LEU A 147 6.35 -15.90 -19.48
C LEU A 147 5.61 -15.98 -20.83
N VAL A 148 4.94 -17.10 -21.13
CA VAL A 148 4.14 -17.27 -22.36
C VAL A 148 2.86 -16.42 -22.34
N LYS A 149 2.37 -16.02 -21.17
CA LYS A 149 1.30 -15.03 -21.01
C LYS A 149 1.81 -13.60 -21.23
N ALA A 150 3.01 -13.29 -20.77
CA ALA A 150 3.66 -11.99 -20.94
C ALA A 150 4.08 -11.73 -22.40
N ILE A 151 4.51 -12.79 -23.09
CA ILE A 151 4.97 -12.77 -24.49
C ILE A 151 4.21 -13.86 -25.29
N PRO A 152 2.98 -13.56 -25.76
CA PRO A 152 2.12 -14.55 -26.40
C PRO A 152 2.72 -15.22 -27.63
N GLU A 153 3.61 -14.53 -28.36
CA GLU A 153 4.28 -15.04 -29.56
C GLU A 153 5.18 -16.24 -29.26
N LEU A 154 5.67 -16.41 -28.02
CA LEU A 154 6.47 -17.57 -27.62
C LEU A 154 5.76 -18.91 -27.86
N LYS A 155 4.42 -18.92 -27.95
CA LYS A 155 3.64 -20.13 -28.25
C LYS A 155 4.02 -20.77 -29.58
N ASP A 156 4.42 -19.97 -30.55
CA ASP A 156 4.67 -20.39 -31.93
C ASP A 156 6.14 -20.78 -32.17
N PHE A 157 7.04 -20.47 -31.24
CA PHE A 157 8.45 -20.87 -31.32
C PHE A 157 8.64 -22.35 -30.98
N PRO A 158 9.42 -23.10 -31.78
CA PRO A 158 9.97 -24.40 -31.38
C PRO A 158 10.78 -24.27 -30.09
N ILE A 159 10.67 -25.27 -29.20
CA ILE A 159 11.38 -25.26 -27.91
C ILE A 159 12.90 -25.10 -28.09
N SER A 160 13.47 -25.75 -29.11
CA SER A 160 14.89 -25.69 -29.47
C SER A 160 15.40 -24.28 -29.82
N GLN A 161 14.52 -23.33 -30.16
CA GLN A 161 14.89 -21.97 -30.51
C GLN A 161 14.93 -21.01 -29.31
N VAL A 162 14.34 -21.38 -28.16
CA VAL A 162 14.30 -20.54 -26.96
C VAL A 162 15.09 -21.23 -25.85
N LYS A 163 16.42 -21.03 -25.85
CA LYS A 163 17.37 -21.78 -25.01
C LYS A 163 16.97 -21.87 -23.53
N PRO A 164 16.54 -20.79 -22.83
CA PRO A 164 16.14 -20.88 -21.43
C PRO A 164 14.93 -21.81 -21.21
N ILE A 165 13.99 -21.88 -22.16
CA ILE A 165 12.83 -22.78 -22.08
C ILE A 165 13.28 -24.23 -22.33
N PHE A 166 14.14 -24.46 -23.32
CA PHE A 166 14.73 -25.79 -23.56
C PHE A 166 15.47 -26.32 -22.33
N ASP A 167 16.33 -25.51 -21.70
CA ASP A 167 17.10 -25.92 -20.53
C ASP A 167 16.19 -26.12 -19.30
N LEU A 168 15.20 -25.26 -19.08
CA LEU A 168 14.19 -25.42 -18.03
C LEU A 168 13.46 -26.76 -18.15
N LEU A 169 12.97 -27.08 -19.34
CA LEU A 169 12.28 -28.34 -19.61
C LEU A 169 13.21 -29.54 -19.46
N SER A 170 14.47 -29.43 -19.89
CA SER A 170 15.48 -30.49 -19.76
C SER A 170 15.87 -30.78 -18.30
N GLN A 171 15.74 -29.81 -17.39
CA GLN A 171 15.91 -30.06 -15.95
C GLN A 171 14.68 -30.70 -15.29
N ASN A 172 13.47 -30.43 -15.82
CA ASN A 172 12.20 -30.88 -15.23
C ASN A 172 11.71 -32.22 -15.81
N LEU A 173 12.20 -32.65 -16.97
CA LEU A 173 11.78 -33.87 -17.67
C LEU A 173 12.87 -34.94 -17.64
N SER A 174 12.57 -36.10 -17.06
CA SER A 174 13.50 -37.24 -16.99
C SER A 174 13.62 -38.05 -18.30
N THR A 175 12.90 -37.66 -19.35
CA THR A 175 12.83 -38.38 -20.64
C THR A 175 12.95 -37.42 -21.81
N SER A 176 13.40 -37.91 -22.96
CA SER A 176 13.52 -37.10 -24.18
C SER A 176 12.14 -36.64 -24.67
N PHE A 177 11.98 -35.33 -24.85
CA PHE A 177 10.81 -34.70 -25.45
C PHE A 177 11.13 -34.21 -26.87
N ASP A 178 10.11 -34.05 -27.72
CA ASP A 178 10.30 -33.40 -29.02
C ASP A 178 10.64 -31.92 -28.81
N THR A 179 11.82 -31.51 -29.26
CA THR A 179 12.35 -30.14 -29.16
C THR A 179 11.94 -29.26 -30.34
N ASN A 180 11.44 -29.86 -31.43
CA ASN A 180 10.97 -29.15 -32.62
C ASN A 180 9.49 -28.77 -32.53
N GLN A 181 8.72 -29.40 -31.63
CA GLN A 181 7.37 -28.94 -31.32
C GLN A 181 7.40 -27.51 -30.76
N THR A 182 6.35 -26.76 -31.06
CA THR A 182 6.14 -25.40 -30.55
C THR A 182 5.80 -25.42 -29.05
N ILE A 183 6.28 -24.44 -28.28
CA ILE A 183 6.01 -24.31 -26.84
C ILE A 183 4.50 -24.33 -26.52
N GLY A 184 3.68 -23.70 -27.37
CA GLY A 184 2.22 -23.68 -27.21
C GLY A 184 1.54 -25.05 -27.38
N ASN A 185 2.14 -25.98 -28.12
CA ASN A 185 1.63 -27.36 -28.24
C ASN A 185 2.08 -28.22 -27.06
N LEU A 186 3.31 -28.05 -26.57
CA LEU A 186 3.78 -28.69 -25.34
C LEU A 186 2.86 -28.33 -24.16
N LEU A 187 2.55 -27.04 -23.97
CA LEU A 187 1.70 -26.59 -22.86
C LEU A 187 0.25 -27.09 -22.96
N LYS A 188 -0.27 -27.38 -24.17
CA LYS A 188 -1.58 -28.03 -24.34
C LYS A 188 -1.55 -29.51 -23.95
N GLN A 189 -0.45 -30.21 -24.25
CA GLN A 189 -0.29 -31.64 -23.95
C GLN A 189 0.05 -31.88 -22.47
N SER A 190 0.90 -31.01 -21.89
CA SER A 190 1.44 -31.11 -20.55
C SER A 190 1.32 -29.79 -19.77
N PRO A 191 0.10 -29.34 -19.40
CA PRO A 191 -0.12 -28.04 -18.75
C PRO A 191 0.65 -27.84 -17.44
N HIS A 192 0.99 -28.92 -16.73
CA HIS A 192 1.74 -28.88 -15.49
C HIS A 192 3.17 -28.30 -15.66
N LEU A 193 3.79 -28.46 -16.84
CA LEU A 193 5.10 -27.87 -17.17
C LEU A 193 5.06 -26.34 -17.24
N GLY A 194 3.86 -25.76 -17.41
CA GLY A 194 3.63 -24.33 -17.27
C GLY A 194 4.04 -23.76 -15.91
N LYS A 195 4.11 -24.60 -14.86
CA LYS A 195 4.49 -24.18 -13.50
C LYS A 195 5.99 -24.26 -13.20
N SER A 196 6.82 -24.78 -14.12
CA SER A 196 8.28 -24.78 -13.95
C SER A 196 8.81 -23.35 -13.87
N SER A 197 9.54 -23.03 -12.79
CA SER A 197 10.03 -21.69 -12.45
C SER A 197 11.40 -21.41 -13.09
N PHE A 198 11.59 -20.21 -13.62
CA PHE A 198 12.88 -19.77 -14.16
C PHE A 198 13.95 -19.55 -13.08
N ASP A 199 13.57 -19.42 -11.80
CA ASP A 199 14.49 -19.31 -10.67
C ASP A 199 15.33 -20.59 -10.44
N SER A 200 14.96 -21.74 -11.04
CA SER A 200 15.78 -22.96 -11.00
C SER A 200 16.97 -22.93 -11.97
N LEU A 201 17.04 -21.94 -12.87
CA LEU A 201 18.13 -21.78 -13.84
C LEU A 201 19.20 -20.82 -13.32
N ASP A 202 20.46 -21.04 -13.73
CA ASP A 202 21.46 -19.98 -13.69
C ASP A 202 21.15 -18.91 -14.76
N LEU A 203 20.32 -17.93 -14.40
CA LEU A 203 19.89 -16.86 -15.29
C LEU A 203 21.04 -15.97 -15.83
N LYS A 204 22.26 -16.09 -15.28
CA LYS A 204 23.47 -15.40 -15.76
C LYS A 204 24.01 -16.00 -17.05
N SER A 205 23.72 -17.28 -17.31
CA SER A 205 24.14 -17.99 -18.51
C SER A 205 23.35 -17.59 -19.79
N TYR A 206 22.46 -16.61 -19.69
CA TYR A 206 21.55 -16.22 -20.79
C TYR A 206 21.47 -14.69 -20.93
N ASN A 207 21.70 -14.19 -22.14
CA ASN A 207 21.45 -12.79 -22.50
C ASN A 207 19.94 -12.55 -22.69
N LEU A 208 19.50 -11.28 -22.63
CA LEU A 208 18.09 -10.92 -22.84
C LEU A 208 17.51 -11.45 -24.17
N ASP A 209 18.28 -11.49 -25.26
CA ASP A 209 17.83 -11.96 -26.58
C ASP A 209 17.68 -13.50 -26.70
N SER A 210 18.04 -14.25 -25.65
CA SER A 210 17.75 -15.68 -25.58
C SER A 210 16.25 -16.00 -25.46
N ILE A 211 15.43 -14.98 -25.15
CA ILE A 211 13.98 -15.03 -25.17
C ILE A 211 13.48 -14.00 -26.21
N PRO A 212 12.89 -14.45 -27.33
CA PRO A 212 12.33 -13.56 -28.34
C PRO A 212 11.36 -12.52 -27.73
N ASN A 213 11.46 -11.29 -28.22
CA ASN A 213 10.62 -10.14 -27.84
C ASN A 213 10.68 -9.69 -26.35
N LEU A 214 11.52 -10.30 -25.51
CA LEU A 214 11.66 -9.95 -24.09
C LEU A 214 11.97 -8.46 -23.87
N LYS A 215 12.95 -7.91 -24.60
CA LYS A 215 13.43 -6.53 -24.44
C LYS A 215 12.33 -5.47 -24.68
N ASN A 216 11.37 -5.78 -25.56
CA ASN A 216 10.27 -4.89 -25.96
C ASN A 216 8.99 -5.08 -25.14
N THR A 217 8.89 -6.16 -24.38
CA THR A 217 7.71 -6.46 -23.57
C THR A 217 7.66 -5.51 -22.38
N ALA A 218 6.51 -4.85 -22.17
CA ALA A 218 6.32 -3.96 -21.03
C ALA A 218 6.43 -4.73 -19.70
N ILE A 219 7.07 -4.13 -18.70
CA ILE A 219 7.30 -4.76 -17.39
C ILE A 219 5.98 -5.21 -16.74
N ALA A 220 4.88 -4.49 -17.00
CA ALA A 220 3.53 -4.81 -16.52
C ALA A 220 2.96 -6.16 -17.00
N SER A 221 3.50 -6.73 -18.08
CA SER A 221 3.01 -7.98 -18.67
C SER A 221 3.50 -9.24 -17.94
N PHE A 222 4.64 -9.15 -17.25
CA PHE A 222 5.23 -10.24 -16.48
C PHE A 222 4.45 -10.48 -15.19
N ASP A 223 4.36 -11.71 -14.69
CA ASP A 223 3.67 -11.94 -13.42
C ASP A 223 4.48 -11.36 -12.25
N LYS A 224 3.78 -10.88 -11.21
CA LYS A 224 4.37 -10.40 -9.94
C LYS A 224 5.39 -9.25 -10.05
N TRP A 225 5.46 -8.53 -11.17
CA TRP A 225 6.38 -7.41 -11.37
C TRP A 225 6.36 -6.37 -10.24
N GLN A 226 5.23 -6.22 -9.54
CA GLN A 226 5.05 -5.29 -8.43
C GLN A 226 6.06 -5.49 -7.30
N GLY A 227 6.55 -6.72 -7.10
CA GLY A 227 7.48 -7.09 -6.03
C GLY A 227 8.96 -6.88 -6.35
N VAL A 228 9.31 -6.42 -7.56
CA VAL A 228 10.69 -6.22 -8.00
C VAL A 228 11.18 -4.83 -7.58
N TYR A 229 12.41 -4.73 -7.07
CA TYR A 229 13.01 -3.46 -6.70
C TYR A 229 13.38 -2.65 -7.95
N ILE A 230 13.36 -1.31 -7.83
CA ILE A 230 13.73 -0.44 -8.96
C ILE A 230 15.19 -0.65 -9.40
N SER A 231 16.09 -0.99 -8.48
CA SER A 231 17.48 -1.35 -8.77
C SER A 231 17.64 -2.68 -9.55
N GLU A 232 16.61 -3.53 -9.58
CA GLU A 232 16.61 -4.82 -10.28
C GLU A 232 16.03 -4.75 -11.70
N ILE A 233 15.70 -3.54 -12.18
CA ILE A 233 15.35 -3.29 -13.57
C ILE A 233 16.53 -2.57 -14.26
N PRO A 234 17.19 -3.18 -15.25
CA PRO A 234 18.38 -2.62 -15.89
C PRO A 234 18.17 -1.19 -16.39
N GLY A 235 18.90 -0.25 -15.79
CA GLY A 235 18.88 1.18 -16.16
C GLY A 235 17.74 2.01 -15.56
N LEU A 236 16.69 1.41 -14.98
CA LEU A 236 15.49 2.15 -14.56
C LEU A 236 15.79 3.22 -13.49
N SER A 237 16.68 2.94 -12.53
CA SER A 237 17.03 3.91 -11.50
C SER A 237 17.76 5.16 -12.01
N LYS A 238 18.22 5.14 -13.27
CA LYS A 238 18.87 6.25 -13.97
C LYS A 238 17.91 7.04 -14.89
N VAL A 239 16.66 6.60 -15.05
CA VAL A 239 15.64 7.34 -15.81
C VAL A 239 15.26 8.61 -15.05
N PRO A 240 15.32 9.81 -15.68
CA PRO A 240 14.86 11.05 -15.05
C PRO A 240 13.37 11.02 -14.73
N PHE A 241 12.98 11.63 -13.61
CA PHE A 241 11.57 11.61 -13.14
C PHE A 241 10.60 12.33 -14.11
N SER A 242 11.11 13.25 -14.94
CA SER A 242 10.40 13.89 -16.05
C SER A 242 10.11 12.96 -17.24
N GLN A 243 10.81 11.83 -17.36
CA GLN A 243 10.67 10.87 -18.47
C GLN A 243 9.94 9.58 -18.07
N PHE A 244 9.33 9.54 -16.88
CA PHE A 244 8.43 8.44 -16.50
C PHE A 244 7.14 8.46 -17.32
N PRO A 245 6.47 7.30 -17.54
CA PRO A 245 5.19 7.25 -18.27
C PRO A 245 4.09 8.13 -17.69
N ASN A 246 4.12 8.37 -16.37
CA ASN A 246 3.45 9.51 -15.76
C ASN A 246 4.51 10.43 -15.11
N PRO A 247 4.95 11.51 -15.78
CA PRO A 247 5.97 12.40 -15.24
C PRO A 247 5.57 13.04 -13.92
N ILE A 248 6.54 13.27 -13.05
CA ILE A 248 6.32 14.06 -11.84
C ILE A 248 6.03 15.52 -12.19
N ASN A 249 5.01 16.11 -11.55
CA ASN A 249 4.57 17.47 -11.82
C ASN A 249 4.21 18.21 -10.51
N PRO A 250 4.44 19.53 -10.40
CA PRO A 250 3.95 20.33 -9.28
C PRO A 250 2.43 20.31 -9.18
N VAL A 251 1.90 20.19 -7.95
CA VAL A 251 0.47 20.24 -7.66
C VAL A 251 0.12 21.60 -7.08
N GLY A 252 -0.48 22.45 -7.89
CA GLY A 252 -0.78 23.85 -7.56
C GLY A 252 0.38 24.80 -7.86
N VAL A 253 0.18 26.08 -7.53
CA VAL A 253 1.08 27.18 -7.95
C VAL A 253 1.54 28.09 -6.81
N GLU A 254 1.14 27.84 -5.56
CA GLU A 254 1.41 28.78 -4.47
C GLU A 254 2.90 28.84 -4.10
N VAL A 255 3.41 30.05 -3.95
CA VAL A 255 4.75 30.36 -3.46
C VAL A 255 4.61 31.28 -2.26
N GLY A 256 5.08 30.82 -1.10
CA GLY A 256 5.21 31.65 0.10
C GLY A 256 6.64 32.13 0.29
N ILE A 257 6.85 32.85 1.39
CA ILE A 257 8.19 33.16 1.93
C ILE A 257 8.30 32.47 3.28
N VAL A 258 9.45 31.85 3.56
CA VAL A 258 9.82 31.40 4.92
C VAL A 258 10.01 32.65 5.76
N ASP A 259 9.06 32.98 6.64
CA ASP A 259 9.09 34.26 7.37
C ASP A 259 9.97 34.12 8.62
N VAL A 260 9.58 33.21 9.51
CA VAL A 260 10.29 32.86 10.75
C VAL A 260 10.34 31.35 10.91
N ALA A 261 11.45 30.83 11.45
CA ALA A 261 11.62 29.42 11.84
C ALA A 261 11.54 29.26 13.37
N PHE A 262 10.47 28.63 13.88
CA PHE A 262 10.26 28.44 15.33
C PHE A 262 10.53 27.00 15.77
N ALA A 263 11.22 26.84 16.88
CA ALA A 263 11.43 25.56 17.56
C ALA A 263 10.16 25.09 18.30
N THR A 264 10.30 24.11 19.20
CA THR A 264 9.17 23.43 19.87
C THR A 264 8.43 24.27 20.92
N ASP A 265 8.92 25.45 21.27
CA ASP A 265 8.35 26.25 22.37
C ASP A 265 7.00 26.86 22.00
N GLU A 266 6.76 27.11 20.71
CA GLU A 266 5.46 27.53 20.18
C GLU A 266 4.41 26.39 20.19
N GLN A 267 3.16 26.76 20.47
CA GLN A 267 2.04 25.84 20.72
C GLN A 267 0.73 26.40 20.12
N LYS A 268 -0.32 25.57 20.03
CA LYS A 268 -1.67 25.96 19.56
C LYS A 268 -1.67 26.72 18.24
N ARG A 269 -1.08 26.10 17.20
CA ARG A 269 -1.09 26.59 15.82
C ARG A 269 -2.33 26.06 15.12
N GLU A 270 -3.40 26.87 15.11
CA GLU A 270 -4.65 26.55 14.41
C GLU A 270 -4.57 26.79 12.90
N ARG A 271 -3.83 27.82 12.47
CA ARG A 271 -3.69 28.21 11.06
C ARG A 271 -2.50 27.48 10.45
N THR A 272 -2.67 26.23 10.00
CA THR A 272 -1.58 25.45 9.37
C THR A 272 -1.78 25.23 7.87
N ILE A 273 -0.70 24.81 7.19
CA ILE A 273 -0.75 24.26 5.82
C ILE A 273 -0.23 22.81 5.75
N SER A 274 -0.15 22.11 6.88
CA SER A 274 0.42 20.76 7.00
C SER A 274 -0.64 19.73 7.35
N GLY A 275 -0.52 18.54 6.79
CA GLY A 275 -1.40 17.41 7.12
C GLY A 275 -1.18 16.19 6.23
N SER A 276 -2.26 15.63 5.70
CA SER A 276 -2.26 14.47 4.80
C SER A 276 -3.41 14.50 3.80
N ASN A 277 -3.33 13.68 2.75
CA ASN A 277 -4.46 13.41 1.85
C ASN A 277 -5.71 12.84 2.59
N LYS A 278 -5.59 12.39 3.84
CA LYS A 278 -6.67 11.76 4.62
C LYS A 278 -7.35 12.71 5.61
N GLU A 279 -6.59 13.59 6.27
CA GLU A 279 -7.13 14.57 7.23
C GLU A 279 -7.22 15.99 6.64
N GLY A 280 -6.79 16.19 5.40
CA GLY A 280 -6.61 17.50 4.79
C GLY A 280 -5.24 18.10 5.13
N PHE A 281 -4.94 19.27 4.56
CA PHE A 281 -3.66 19.96 4.74
C PHE A 281 -3.76 21.24 5.60
N ALA A 282 -4.69 21.26 6.56
CA ALA A 282 -4.86 22.35 7.52
C ALA A 282 -5.03 21.78 8.95
N VAL A 283 -4.20 20.79 9.30
CA VAL A 283 -4.29 20.05 10.55
C VAL A 283 -3.63 20.85 11.69
N PRO A 284 -4.36 21.26 12.74
CA PRO A 284 -3.85 22.14 13.79
C PRO A 284 -2.87 21.42 14.71
N CYS A 285 -1.89 22.15 15.26
CA CYS A 285 -0.89 21.61 16.18
C CYS A 285 -1.05 22.20 17.59
N GLU A 286 -1.28 21.34 18.58
CA GLU A 286 -1.52 21.76 19.97
C GLU A 286 -0.23 22.04 20.76
N LYS A 287 0.81 21.22 20.60
CA LYS A 287 2.03 21.21 21.42
C LYS A 287 3.27 20.81 20.63
N ASP A 288 4.43 21.24 21.12
CA ASP A 288 5.76 20.94 20.58
C ASP A 288 5.87 21.32 19.07
N CYS A 289 5.25 22.45 18.69
CA CYS A 289 4.92 22.77 17.31
C CYS A 289 6.09 23.45 16.58
N ALA A 290 7.22 22.76 16.44
CA ALA A 290 8.31 23.25 15.59
C ALA A 290 7.81 23.44 14.14
N HIS A 291 8.00 24.62 13.57
CA HIS A 291 7.39 25.03 12.30
C HIS A 291 8.15 26.16 11.60
N THR A 292 7.76 26.44 10.35
CA THR A 292 7.98 27.76 9.77
C THR A 292 6.66 28.51 9.68
N GLU A 293 6.67 29.79 10.05
CA GLU A 293 5.60 30.73 9.70
C GLU A 293 5.82 31.25 8.28
N LEU A 294 4.74 31.44 7.53
CA LEU A 294 4.78 31.77 6.11
C LEU A 294 4.21 33.16 5.83
N SER A 295 4.84 33.86 4.88
CA SER A 295 4.40 35.15 4.36
C SER A 295 4.47 35.18 2.83
N GLY A 296 4.56 36.36 2.21
CA GLY A 296 4.63 36.54 0.76
C GLY A 296 3.28 36.59 0.04
N SER A 297 2.28 35.78 0.43
CA SER A 297 0.95 35.81 -0.18
C SER A 297 -0.21 35.83 0.82
N PRO A 298 -1.36 36.44 0.49
CA PRO A 298 -2.54 36.45 1.36
C PRO A 298 -3.08 35.05 1.71
N ALA A 299 -2.87 34.05 0.84
CA ALA A 299 -3.36 32.69 1.05
C ALA A 299 -2.63 31.96 2.18
N VAL A 300 -1.39 32.36 2.48
CA VAL A 300 -0.51 31.70 3.47
C VAL A 300 0.01 32.62 4.58
N HIS A 301 -0.25 33.93 4.52
CA HIS A 301 0.25 34.88 5.50
C HIS A 301 -0.19 34.55 6.95
N GLY A 302 0.81 34.33 7.81
CA GLY A 302 0.64 33.90 9.19
C GLY A 302 0.09 32.49 9.35
N LYS A 303 0.27 31.61 8.34
CA LYS A 303 0.03 30.17 8.45
C LYS A 303 1.34 29.44 8.72
N ALA A 304 1.26 28.37 9.50
CA ALA A 304 2.39 27.53 9.87
C ALA A 304 2.51 26.28 8.99
N TRP A 305 3.71 25.95 8.49
CA TRP A 305 4.02 24.58 8.05
C TRP A 305 4.69 23.83 9.20
N ILE A 306 3.91 23.00 9.89
CA ILE A 306 4.39 22.22 11.05
C ILE A 306 5.35 21.12 10.59
N SER A 307 6.39 20.86 11.41
CA SER A 307 7.34 19.78 11.15
C SER A 307 6.73 18.40 11.38
N GLY A 308 6.90 17.52 10.39
CA GLY A 308 6.54 16.09 10.44
C GLY A 308 7.29 15.31 11.51
N LYS A 309 8.39 15.86 12.04
CA LYS A 309 9.22 15.25 13.10
C LYS A 309 8.56 15.32 14.48
N TYR A 310 7.59 16.22 14.66
CA TYR A 310 6.90 16.48 15.94
C TYR A 310 5.37 16.28 15.87
N GLN A 311 4.76 16.27 14.67
CA GLN A 311 3.33 16.02 14.50
C GLN A 311 3.05 14.84 13.55
N LEU A 312 2.22 13.89 14.02
CA LEU A 312 1.72 12.74 13.25
C LEU A 312 0.22 12.88 12.94
N VAL A 313 -0.13 12.67 11.68
CA VAL A 313 -1.49 12.75 11.14
C VAL A 313 -1.93 11.38 10.62
N LYS A 314 -3.24 11.12 10.51
CA LYS A 314 -3.73 9.88 9.90
C LYS A 314 -3.41 9.87 8.41
N GLY A 315 -3.10 8.68 7.90
CA GLY A 315 -2.66 8.48 6.53
C GLY A 315 -3.09 7.14 5.96
N GLY A 316 -2.55 6.82 4.79
CA GLY A 316 -2.83 5.57 4.08
C GLY A 316 -4.28 5.40 3.62
N ARG A 317 -4.53 4.29 2.93
CA ARG A 317 -5.83 3.92 2.32
C ARG A 317 -6.03 2.41 2.32
N GLY A 318 -7.27 1.94 2.45
CA GLY A 318 -7.59 0.51 2.46
C GLY A 318 -7.06 -0.20 3.72
N ILE A 319 -6.91 -1.53 3.64
CA ILE A 319 -6.45 -2.38 4.76
C ILE A 319 -5.08 -1.92 5.27
N LEU A 320 -4.18 -1.54 4.36
CA LEU A 320 -2.84 -1.02 4.69
C LEU A 320 -2.86 0.34 5.38
N GLY A 321 -3.97 1.08 5.33
CA GLY A 321 -4.16 2.35 6.06
C GLY A 321 -4.12 2.22 7.58
N SER A 322 -3.97 1.01 8.13
CA SER A 322 -3.75 0.75 9.56
C SER A 322 -2.28 0.48 9.95
N VAL A 323 -1.37 0.31 8.97
CA VAL A 323 0.08 0.16 9.22
C VAL A 323 0.63 1.40 9.94
N ASN A 324 1.57 1.22 10.86
CA ASN A 324 2.06 2.27 11.76
C ASN A 324 0.94 3.00 12.54
N GLY A 325 -0.07 2.25 13.00
CA GLY A 325 -1.25 2.82 13.67
C GLY A 325 -2.09 3.73 12.77
N GLY A 326 -1.92 3.61 11.44
CA GLY A 326 -2.52 4.50 10.45
C GLY A 326 -1.97 5.93 10.47
N LYS A 327 -0.76 6.15 11.02
CA LYS A 327 -0.15 7.47 11.17
C LYS A 327 1.07 7.69 10.26
N GLU A 328 1.26 8.92 9.83
CA GLU A 328 2.40 9.42 9.04
C GLU A 328 2.83 10.82 9.52
N PRO A 329 4.07 11.26 9.26
CA PRO A 329 4.49 12.64 9.44
C PRO A 329 3.53 13.63 8.78
N THR A 330 3.22 14.74 9.46
CA THR A 330 2.53 15.88 8.84
C THR A 330 3.38 16.45 7.70
N GLY A 331 2.74 16.92 6.63
CA GLY A 331 3.45 17.44 5.45
C GLY A 331 2.49 17.79 4.32
N ARG A 332 2.99 17.78 3.08
CA ARG A 332 2.26 18.18 1.86
C ARG A 332 2.63 17.28 0.67
N ASN A 333 1.65 17.00 -0.19
CA ASN A 333 1.84 16.24 -1.44
C ASN A 333 2.13 17.17 -2.64
N LEU A 334 3.23 17.94 -2.53
CA LEU A 334 3.58 19.01 -3.48
C LEU A 334 3.76 18.55 -4.94
N PHE A 335 4.10 17.29 -5.14
CA PHE A 335 4.45 16.70 -6.44
C PHE A 335 3.63 15.43 -6.71
N GLY A 336 2.39 15.41 -6.20
CA GLY A 336 1.47 14.28 -6.30
C GLY A 336 1.73 13.18 -5.27
N ASP A 337 1.33 11.97 -5.63
CA ASP A 337 1.10 10.88 -4.68
C ASP A 337 2.27 9.89 -4.52
N ALA A 338 3.39 10.10 -5.24
CA ALA A 338 4.58 9.24 -5.17
C ALA A 338 5.28 9.30 -3.80
N PHE A 339 5.34 10.48 -3.20
CA PHE A 339 5.93 10.73 -1.88
C PHE A 339 5.32 11.98 -1.24
N LYS A 340 5.39 12.06 0.08
CA LYS A 340 5.07 13.27 0.85
C LYS A 340 6.34 14.10 1.08
N VAL A 341 6.23 15.42 0.99
CA VAL A 341 7.24 16.38 1.46
C VAL A 341 6.86 16.86 2.86
N ALA A 342 7.75 16.71 3.84
CA ALA A 342 7.55 17.24 5.19
C ALA A 342 8.67 18.23 5.53
N VAL A 343 8.34 19.34 6.21
CA VAL A 343 9.35 20.06 7.03
C VAL A 343 9.83 19.08 8.10
N TRP A 344 11.13 19.00 8.33
CA TRP A 344 11.72 17.97 9.18
C TRP A 344 12.54 18.57 10.33
N ASP A 345 13.66 19.20 10.02
CA ASP A 345 14.47 19.94 11.00
C ASP A 345 14.14 21.43 10.92
N VAL A 346 14.17 22.10 12.09
CA VAL A 346 14.00 23.54 12.24
C VAL A 346 15.10 24.03 13.17
N SER A 347 15.79 25.11 12.77
CA SER A 347 16.78 25.82 13.59
C SER A 347 16.40 27.28 13.67
N GLU A 348 15.86 27.68 14.82
CA GLU A 348 15.45 29.06 15.12
C GLU A 348 16.67 29.99 15.21
N VAL A 349 17.78 29.52 15.78
CA VAL A 349 19.02 30.31 15.89
C VAL A 349 19.69 30.60 14.55
N ASP A 350 19.48 29.74 13.54
CA ASP A 350 20.01 29.95 12.18
C ASP A 350 18.98 30.57 11.23
N GLY A 351 17.70 30.66 11.64
CA GLY A 351 16.57 30.98 10.76
C GLY A 351 16.45 29.99 9.60
N MET A 352 16.51 28.68 9.86
CA MET A 352 16.58 27.64 8.82
C MET A 352 15.62 26.47 9.02
N ILE A 353 15.16 25.88 7.91
CA ILE A 353 14.39 24.63 7.88
C ILE A 353 14.96 23.62 6.87
N SER A 354 14.78 22.33 7.16
CA SER A 354 15.00 21.23 6.22
C SER A 354 13.68 20.60 5.79
N GLN A 355 13.65 20.03 4.58
CA GLN A 355 12.59 19.16 4.09
C GLN A 355 13.11 17.74 3.88
N SER A 356 12.23 16.77 4.10
CA SER A 356 12.47 15.35 3.82
C SER A 356 11.32 14.74 3.03
N LEU A 357 11.63 13.77 2.19
CA LEU A 357 10.66 12.93 1.49
C LEU A 357 10.32 11.68 2.33
N PHE A 358 9.06 11.28 2.26
CA PHE A 358 8.56 10.01 2.80
C PHE A 358 7.79 9.25 1.72
N PHE A 359 8.12 7.97 1.53
CA PHE A 359 7.45 7.04 0.63
C PHE A 359 6.48 6.14 1.41
N ARG A 360 5.61 5.44 0.69
CA ARG A 360 4.61 4.50 1.24
C ARG A 360 4.70 3.17 0.49
N VAL A 361 4.25 2.10 1.13
CA VAL A 361 4.07 0.80 0.45
C VAL A 361 2.67 0.76 -0.15
N CYS A 362 2.56 0.38 -1.42
CA CYS A 362 1.29 0.03 -2.05
C CYS A 362 1.33 -1.46 -2.42
N MET A 363 0.26 -2.20 -2.10
CA MET A 363 0.23 -3.66 -2.36
C MET A 363 -1.04 -4.03 -3.08
N ARG A 364 -0.86 -4.47 -4.33
CA ARG A 364 -1.95 -5.03 -5.12
C ARG A 364 -1.43 -5.85 -6.29
N ASN A 365 -2.32 -6.69 -6.80
CA ASN A 365 -2.17 -7.38 -8.08
C ASN A 365 -3.49 -7.20 -8.87
N ASN A 366 -3.68 -7.99 -9.94
CA ASN A 366 -4.86 -7.88 -10.79
C ASN A 366 -6.18 -8.33 -10.12
N PHE A 367 -6.13 -8.94 -8.94
CA PHE A 367 -7.28 -9.54 -8.25
C PHE A 367 -7.51 -9.00 -6.83
N VAL A 368 -6.49 -8.42 -6.20
CA VAL A 368 -6.49 -7.95 -4.81
C VAL A 368 -5.87 -6.55 -4.75
N ASP A 369 -6.58 -5.58 -4.17
CA ASP A 369 -6.03 -4.28 -3.76
C ASP A 369 -6.12 -4.12 -2.24
N LEU A 370 -4.96 -4.08 -1.55
CA LEU A 370 -4.89 -3.86 -0.10
C LEU A 370 -4.78 -2.36 0.25
N GLY A 371 -4.70 -1.50 -0.77
CA GLY A 371 -4.52 -0.06 -0.67
C GLY A 371 -3.05 0.34 -0.57
N CYS A 372 -2.75 1.33 0.27
CA CYS A 372 -1.39 1.76 0.58
C CYS A 372 -1.27 2.13 2.05
N THR A 373 -0.07 1.97 2.59
CA THR A 373 0.27 2.42 3.94
C THR A 373 0.24 3.95 4.03
N PRO A 374 0.28 4.51 5.25
CA PRO A 374 0.75 5.87 5.43
C PRO A 374 2.16 6.08 4.84
N TYR A 375 2.57 7.33 4.63
CA TYR A 375 3.94 7.67 4.22
C TYR A 375 4.90 7.51 5.41
N PHE A 376 5.62 6.38 5.48
CA PHE A 376 6.49 6.03 6.60
C PHE A 376 7.94 5.67 6.21
N ILE A 377 8.22 5.46 4.93
CA ILE A 377 9.58 5.11 4.46
C ILE A 377 10.35 6.42 4.26
N GLY A 378 11.15 6.80 5.23
CA GLY A 378 11.97 8.01 5.24
C GLY A 378 12.74 8.12 6.57
N PRO A 379 13.39 9.26 6.85
CA PRO A 379 13.44 10.47 6.02
C PRO A 379 14.47 10.33 4.89
N VAL A 380 14.12 10.74 3.67
CA VAL A 380 15.12 11.02 2.61
C VAL A 380 15.33 12.54 2.55
N PRO A 381 16.54 13.07 2.83
CA PRO A 381 16.79 14.52 2.76
C PRO A 381 16.45 15.10 1.39
N PHE A 382 15.91 16.31 1.36
CA PHE A 382 15.44 16.94 0.13
C PHE A 382 16.01 18.35 -0.06
N MET A 383 15.23 19.39 0.25
CA MET A 383 15.65 20.79 0.16
C MET A 383 15.83 21.39 1.55
N SER A 384 16.49 22.53 1.65
CA SER A 384 16.63 23.31 2.89
C SER A 384 16.52 24.79 2.55
N TYR A 385 15.79 25.54 3.36
CA TYR A 385 15.49 26.95 3.15
C TYR A 385 15.95 27.78 4.36
N ARG A 386 16.23 29.06 4.12
CA ARG A 386 16.46 30.07 5.16
C ARG A 386 15.28 31.05 5.19
N GLU A 387 15.07 31.72 6.32
CA GLU A 387 14.19 32.89 6.41
C GLU A 387 14.45 33.89 5.28
N LYS A 388 13.36 34.50 4.82
CA LYS A 388 13.25 35.39 3.65
C LYS A 388 13.45 34.71 2.29
N GLU A 389 13.73 33.40 2.24
CA GLU A 389 13.72 32.67 0.97
C GLU A 389 12.28 32.32 0.54
N PRO A 390 11.98 32.44 -0.77
CA PRO A 390 10.71 31.99 -1.33
C PRO A 390 10.67 30.46 -1.44
N ILE A 391 9.55 29.87 -1.02
CA ILE A 391 9.33 28.42 -0.89
C ILE A 391 8.06 28.00 -1.66
N PHE A 392 8.15 26.91 -2.43
CA PHE A 392 7.00 26.34 -3.13
C PHE A 392 6.09 25.59 -2.16
N LEU A 393 4.79 25.90 -2.19
CA LEU A 393 3.77 25.38 -1.27
C LEU A 393 2.67 24.58 -1.99
N GLY A 394 2.59 24.63 -3.32
CA GLY A 394 1.63 23.86 -4.11
C GLY A 394 0.18 24.37 -3.98
N SER A 395 -0.80 23.48 -3.91
CA SER A 395 -2.23 23.84 -3.77
C SER A 395 -2.58 24.14 -2.32
N ILE A 396 -2.86 25.41 -1.98
CA ILE A 396 -3.38 25.78 -0.65
C ILE A 396 -4.90 25.72 -0.65
N ASP A 397 -5.45 24.66 -0.06
CA ASP A 397 -6.87 24.60 0.25
C ASP A 397 -7.21 25.61 1.35
N SER A 398 -8.38 26.25 1.23
CA SER A 398 -8.81 27.30 2.16
C SER A 398 -9.53 26.75 3.39
N ASP A 399 -10.22 25.60 3.26
CA ASP A 399 -11.15 25.09 4.26
C ASP A 399 -11.06 23.56 4.43
N LYS A 400 -10.76 23.12 5.67
CA LYS A 400 -11.42 21.99 6.38
C LYS A 400 -10.75 21.73 7.73
N ASN A 401 -11.52 21.84 8.80
CA ASN A 401 -11.09 21.54 10.16
C ASN A 401 -11.04 20.03 10.41
N SER A 402 -9.91 19.49 10.84
CA SER A 402 -9.79 18.12 11.36
C SER A 402 -8.93 18.11 12.63
N ILE A 403 -9.17 17.15 13.53
CA ILE A 403 -8.54 17.12 14.86
C ILE A 403 -7.30 16.22 14.83
N SER A 404 -6.15 16.78 15.23
CA SER A 404 -4.85 16.11 15.18
C SER A 404 -4.54 15.25 16.42
N THR A 405 -3.41 14.54 16.40
CA THR A 405 -2.89 13.85 17.59
C THR A 405 -1.43 14.28 17.80
N PRO A 406 -1.12 15.08 18.82
CA PRO A 406 0.27 15.45 19.14
C PRO A 406 1.11 14.20 19.47
N THR A 407 2.40 14.22 19.13
CA THR A 407 3.29 13.08 19.44
C THR A 407 3.69 13.00 20.91
N GLY A 408 3.61 14.12 21.64
CA GLY A 408 3.98 14.20 23.06
C GLY A 408 5.48 14.11 23.34
N LEU A 409 6.33 14.31 22.32
CA LEU A 409 7.78 14.18 22.41
C LEU A 409 8.45 15.52 22.71
N LYS A 410 8.98 15.67 23.93
CA LYS A 410 9.94 16.73 24.25
C LYS A 410 11.32 16.39 23.70
N SER A 411 11.87 17.30 22.89
CA SER A 411 13.25 17.40 22.36
C SER A 411 13.90 16.20 21.65
N SER A 412 13.43 14.96 21.80
CA SER A 412 13.82 13.83 20.94
C SER A 412 12.75 13.59 19.88
N GLY A 413 13.02 14.04 18.65
CA GLY A 413 12.09 13.91 17.53
C GLY A 413 11.70 12.46 17.24
N PHE A 414 10.55 12.28 16.57
CA PHE A 414 10.03 10.96 16.24
C PHE A 414 11.05 10.13 15.46
N ARG A 415 11.36 8.94 15.99
CA ARG A 415 11.97 7.83 15.26
C ARG A 415 10.92 6.75 15.11
N PHE A 416 10.81 6.16 13.92
CA PHE A 416 10.18 4.85 13.83
C PHE A 416 10.97 3.89 14.73
N ASN A 417 10.26 3.03 15.48
CA ASN A 417 10.96 1.98 16.22
C ASN A 417 11.68 1.09 15.19
N ASN A 418 13.00 0.89 15.34
CA ASN A 418 13.80 0.06 14.43
C ASN A 418 13.40 -1.43 14.43
N SER A 419 12.51 -1.84 15.34
CA SER A 419 11.76 -3.09 15.24
C SER A 419 10.99 -3.13 13.91
N PRO A 420 10.78 -4.29 13.28
CA PRO A 420 10.02 -4.37 12.04
C PRO A 420 8.65 -3.68 12.17
N ILE A 421 8.36 -2.74 11.26
CA ILE A 421 7.01 -2.19 11.11
C ILE A 421 6.18 -3.30 10.48
N THR A 422 5.69 -4.17 11.35
CA THR A 422 4.75 -5.21 10.99
C THR A 422 3.42 -4.58 10.59
N SER A 423 2.66 -5.32 9.81
CA SER A 423 1.23 -5.12 9.64
C SER A 423 0.41 -5.30 10.95
N SER A 424 1.01 -5.32 12.15
CA SER A 424 0.34 -5.73 13.38
C SER A 424 1.13 -5.41 14.67
N THR A 425 0.85 -4.26 15.31
CA THR A 425 1.18 -4.03 16.73
C THR A 425 0.09 -4.54 17.69
N ASN A 426 -0.96 -5.16 17.17
CA ASN A 426 -1.81 -6.13 17.88
C ASN A 426 -1.88 -7.41 17.04
N LYS A 427 -1.70 -8.57 17.67
CA LYS A 427 -1.72 -9.88 16.99
C LYS A 427 -2.96 -10.00 16.10
N ASP A 428 -2.73 -10.44 14.86
CA ASP A 428 -3.73 -10.77 13.85
C ASP A 428 -4.68 -9.66 13.35
N ALA A 429 -4.52 -8.40 13.75
CA ALA A 429 -5.41 -7.33 13.29
C ALA A 429 -5.53 -7.21 11.76
N ILE A 430 -4.42 -7.11 11.01
CA ILE A 430 -4.46 -7.11 9.53
C ILE A 430 -4.74 -8.51 8.96
N ALA A 431 -4.34 -9.60 9.63
CA ALA A 431 -4.64 -10.95 9.16
C ALA A 431 -6.16 -11.25 9.17
N ASN A 432 -6.90 -10.74 10.17
CA ASN A 432 -8.35 -10.80 10.27
C ASN A 432 -9.05 -9.81 9.31
N LEU A 433 -8.36 -8.73 8.93
CA LEU A 433 -8.80 -7.80 7.87
C LEU A 433 -8.50 -8.29 6.46
N ILE A 434 -7.85 -9.44 6.30
CA ILE A 434 -7.66 -10.09 5.02
C ILE A 434 -8.66 -11.26 5.00
N PRO A 435 -9.50 -11.42 3.96
CA PRO A 435 -10.40 -12.56 3.89
C PRO A 435 -9.62 -13.89 4.03
N ALA A 436 -10.26 -14.99 4.38
CA ALA A 436 -9.65 -16.30 4.11
C ALA A 436 -9.29 -16.41 2.61
N SER A 437 -8.37 -17.30 2.24
CA SER A 437 -7.98 -17.49 0.84
C SER A 437 -9.19 -17.95 0.01
N LYS A 438 -9.60 -17.13 -0.96
CA LYS A 438 -10.75 -17.39 -1.87
C LYS A 438 -10.46 -18.50 -2.90
N ASP A 439 -9.20 -18.92 -3.00
CA ASP A 439 -8.69 -19.79 -4.06
C ASP A 439 -8.67 -21.28 -3.65
N ASN A 440 -9.66 -21.73 -2.87
CA ASN A 440 -9.70 -23.10 -2.36
C ASN A 440 -10.86 -23.95 -2.91
N CYS A 441 -11.89 -23.33 -3.51
CA CYS A 441 -13.05 -24.01 -4.10
C CYS A 441 -13.85 -24.93 -3.14
N LYS A 442 -13.63 -24.86 -1.81
CA LYS A 442 -14.11 -25.88 -0.86
C LYS A 442 -15.57 -25.72 -0.48
N ASN A 443 -16.14 -24.52 -0.59
CA ASN A 443 -17.51 -24.28 -0.14
C ASN A 443 -18.49 -24.69 -1.24
N ILE A 444 -18.88 -25.96 -1.26
CA ILE A 444 -19.86 -26.50 -2.22
C ILE A 444 -21.23 -26.61 -1.53
N HIS A 445 -22.22 -25.88 -2.05
CA HIS A 445 -23.61 -26.01 -1.62
C HIS A 445 -24.17 -27.40 -1.98
N VAL A 446 -25.18 -27.89 -1.26
CA VAL A 446 -25.78 -29.22 -1.48
C VAL A 446 -26.37 -29.45 -2.89
N SER A 447 -26.54 -28.39 -3.69
CA SER A 447 -26.91 -28.44 -5.10
C SER A 447 -25.74 -28.75 -6.06
N GLY A 448 -24.51 -28.89 -5.56
CA GLY A 448 -23.27 -28.92 -6.35
C GLY A 448 -22.75 -27.53 -6.75
N THR A 449 -23.41 -26.45 -6.34
CA THR A 449 -22.98 -25.08 -6.68
C THR A 449 -21.84 -24.62 -5.76
N ASN A 450 -20.69 -24.31 -6.35
CA ASN A 450 -19.56 -23.72 -5.64
C ASN A 450 -19.89 -22.27 -5.17
N ILE A 451 -19.94 -22.06 -3.85
CA ILE A 451 -20.29 -20.80 -3.18
C ILE A 451 -19.20 -19.75 -3.35
N ASP A 452 -17.92 -20.14 -3.31
CA ASP A 452 -16.77 -19.23 -3.43
C ASP A 452 -16.77 -18.55 -4.81
N VAL A 453 -17.00 -19.36 -5.84
CA VAL A 453 -17.05 -18.93 -7.24
C VAL A 453 -18.30 -18.08 -7.53
N LEU A 454 -19.45 -18.38 -6.92
CA LEU A 454 -20.67 -17.59 -7.04
C LEU A 454 -20.55 -16.23 -6.36
N SER A 455 -20.00 -16.21 -5.15
CA SER A 455 -19.68 -14.97 -4.42
C SER A 455 -18.67 -14.12 -5.22
N SER A 456 -17.71 -14.75 -5.90
CA SER A 456 -16.80 -14.08 -6.84
C SER A 456 -17.52 -13.53 -8.09
N ALA A 457 -18.50 -14.25 -8.64
CA ALA A 457 -19.27 -13.80 -9.80
C ALA A 457 -20.11 -12.54 -9.51
N TRP A 458 -20.75 -12.49 -8.32
CA TRP A 458 -21.38 -11.29 -7.77
C TRP A 458 -20.39 -10.15 -7.52
N SER A 459 -19.14 -10.48 -7.17
CA SER A 459 -18.11 -9.51 -6.79
C SER A 459 -17.45 -8.74 -7.95
N ASN A 460 -17.69 -9.10 -9.22
CA ASN A 460 -17.20 -8.36 -10.40
C ASN A 460 -17.82 -6.95 -10.60
N THR A 461 -18.41 -6.39 -9.54
CA THR A 461 -18.83 -4.99 -9.41
C THR A 461 -18.47 -4.40 -8.03
N GLN A 462 -17.82 -5.15 -7.12
CA GLN A 462 -17.92 -4.86 -5.67
C GLN A 462 -16.94 -5.55 -4.69
N ASN A 463 -15.74 -5.98 -5.10
CA ASN A 463 -14.71 -6.52 -4.17
C ASN A 463 -14.05 -5.44 -3.26
N ASN A 464 -14.75 -4.34 -2.98
CA ASN A 464 -14.29 -3.24 -2.14
C ASN A 464 -14.81 -3.45 -0.72
N TYR A 465 -14.07 -4.22 0.09
CA TYR A 465 -14.45 -4.51 1.48
C TYR A 465 -14.42 -3.27 2.40
N ASN A 466 -13.83 -2.16 1.95
CA ASN A 466 -13.86 -0.86 2.61
C ASN A 466 -14.87 0.10 1.94
N PHE A 467 -15.84 -0.41 1.19
CA PHE A 467 -16.88 0.41 0.56
C PHE A 467 -17.82 0.98 1.62
N VAL A 468 -18.12 2.27 1.51
CA VAL A 468 -19.19 2.94 2.24
C VAL A 468 -19.96 3.78 1.23
N GLY A 469 -21.21 3.41 0.99
CA GLY A 469 -22.11 4.10 0.09
C GLY A 469 -22.75 5.33 0.74
N ASN A 470 -23.51 6.06 -0.08
CA ASN A 470 -24.36 7.14 0.40
C ASN A 470 -25.41 6.58 1.37
N TYR A 471 -25.73 7.38 2.40
CA TYR A 471 -26.89 7.15 3.24
C TYR A 471 -28.16 7.50 2.45
N VAL A 472 -29.10 6.56 2.41
CA VAL A 472 -30.36 6.64 1.67
C VAL A 472 -31.49 6.07 2.53
N CYS A 473 -32.70 6.56 2.32
CA CYS A 473 -33.91 6.01 2.92
C CYS A 473 -34.86 5.57 1.80
N ASP A 474 -35.60 4.50 2.04
CA ASP A 474 -36.66 4.07 1.13
C ASP A 474 -37.97 4.87 1.38
N PHE A 475 -39.03 4.54 0.62
CA PHE A 475 -40.34 5.17 0.77
C PHE A 475 -41.08 4.77 2.07
N SER A 476 -40.60 3.75 2.78
CA SER A 476 -41.12 3.28 4.07
C SER A 476 -40.50 4.03 5.26
N GLY A 477 -39.41 4.77 5.02
CA GLY A 477 -38.60 5.41 6.04
C GLY A 477 -37.46 4.53 6.58
N ASP A 478 -37.23 3.35 5.98
CA ASP A 478 -36.11 2.48 6.34
C ASP A 478 -34.82 3.04 5.73
N CYS A 479 -33.96 3.57 6.60
CA CYS A 479 -32.71 4.21 6.22
C CYS A 479 -31.48 3.32 6.41
N GLY A 480 -30.47 3.53 5.57
CA GLY A 480 -29.19 2.86 5.69
C GLY A 480 -28.23 3.23 4.55
N ARG A 481 -27.09 2.57 4.52
CA ARG A 481 -26.11 2.69 3.43
C ARG A 481 -25.55 1.33 3.10
N ALA A 482 -25.21 1.11 1.85
CA ALA A 482 -24.46 -0.06 1.43
C ALA A 482 -23.03 -0.01 2.02
N ILE A 483 -22.60 -1.04 2.73
CA ILE A 483 -21.25 -1.15 3.28
C ILE A 483 -20.58 -2.46 2.86
N GLY A 484 -19.25 -2.40 2.70
CA GLY A 484 -18.41 -3.56 2.43
C GLY A 484 -18.61 -4.22 1.07
N ALA A 485 -18.04 -5.41 0.94
CA ALA A 485 -18.20 -6.26 -0.23
C ALA A 485 -19.68 -6.62 -0.44
N MET A 486 -20.09 -6.77 -1.71
CA MET A 486 -21.49 -6.97 -2.11
C MET A 486 -22.50 -5.89 -1.64
N ARG A 487 -22.02 -4.72 -1.17
CA ARG A 487 -22.87 -3.58 -0.77
C ARG A 487 -23.97 -3.95 0.22
N LEU A 488 -23.63 -4.80 1.20
CA LEU A 488 -24.55 -5.21 2.26
C LEU A 488 -25.15 -3.97 2.94
N MET A 489 -26.48 -3.87 2.95
CA MET A 489 -27.14 -2.72 3.57
C MET A 489 -26.87 -2.72 5.08
N SER A 490 -26.49 -1.56 5.61
CA SER A 490 -26.16 -1.39 7.02
C SER A 490 -27.34 -1.56 7.99
N SER A 491 -28.56 -1.56 7.46
CA SER A 491 -29.80 -1.93 8.17
C SER A 491 -29.97 -3.45 8.31
N ASN A 492 -29.19 -4.28 7.59
CA ASN A 492 -29.28 -5.73 7.63
C ASN A 492 -29.03 -6.26 9.07
N PRO A 493 -29.93 -7.07 9.64
CA PRO A 493 -29.81 -7.54 11.02
C PRO A 493 -28.52 -8.30 11.34
N ASP A 494 -27.99 -9.11 10.41
CA ASP A 494 -26.75 -9.87 10.62
C ASP A 494 -25.53 -8.96 10.62
N VAL A 495 -25.50 -7.96 9.73
CA VAL A 495 -24.47 -6.91 9.70
C VAL A 495 -24.46 -6.15 11.03
N ARG A 496 -25.63 -5.73 11.51
CA ARG A 496 -25.77 -5.03 12.79
C ARG A 496 -25.35 -5.91 13.97
N LYS A 497 -25.71 -7.20 13.96
CA LYS A 497 -25.32 -8.19 14.98
C LYS A 497 -23.79 -8.34 15.06
N ILE A 498 -23.10 -8.47 13.92
CA ILE A 498 -21.64 -8.54 13.86
C ILE A 498 -21.03 -7.28 14.46
N ILE A 499 -21.50 -6.10 14.04
CA ILE A 499 -21.00 -4.81 14.52
C ILE A 499 -21.22 -4.66 16.04
N THR A 500 -22.43 -4.93 16.57
CA THR A 500 -22.73 -4.82 18.00
C THR A 500 -21.96 -5.81 18.87
N SER A 501 -21.43 -6.89 18.31
CA SER A 501 -20.62 -7.85 19.08
C SER A 501 -19.25 -7.29 19.51
N LYS A 502 -18.85 -6.12 18.98
CA LYS A 502 -17.56 -5.48 19.23
C LYS A 502 -17.68 -4.27 20.16
N THR A 503 -16.66 -4.08 21.00
CA THR A 503 -16.48 -2.88 21.81
C THR A 503 -16.50 -1.62 20.95
N GLY A 504 -17.38 -0.65 21.25
CA GLY A 504 -17.59 0.56 20.45
C GLY A 504 -18.55 0.38 19.25
N GLY A 505 -19.09 -0.81 19.03
CA GLY A 505 -19.94 -1.12 17.88
C GLY A 505 -21.32 -0.46 17.92
N GLN A 506 -21.88 -0.22 19.11
CA GLN A 506 -23.17 0.44 19.27
C GLN A 506 -23.07 1.95 18.93
N GLU A 507 -21.95 2.57 19.33
CA GLU A 507 -21.59 3.94 18.99
C GLU A 507 -21.33 4.08 17.48
N PHE A 508 -20.65 3.10 16.87
CA PHE A 508 -20.48 3.04 15.43
C PHE A 508 -21.80 2.90 14.66
N LEU A 509 -22.73 2.03 15.10
CA LEU A 509 -24.08 1.98 14.51
C LEU A 509 -24.82 3.30 14.66
N THR A 510 -24.68 3.99 15.80
CA THR A 510 -25.33 5.29 16.03
C THR A 510 -24.89 6.33 14.99
N LYS A 511 -23.57 6.43 14.70
CA LYS A 511 -23.06 7.28 13.61
C LYS A 511 -23.56 6.83 12.22
N LEU A 512 -23.65 5.53 12.03
CA LEU A 512 -24.02 4.95 10.75
C LEU A 512 -25.49 5.23 10.42
N ASP A 513 -26.34 5.18 11.44
CA ASP A 513 -27.77 5.48 11.42
C ASP A 513 -28.05 7.00 11.40
N SER A 514 -27.19 7.85 11.96
CA SER A 514 -27.34 9.31 11.96
C SER A 514 -27.07 9.99 10.60
N GLY A 515 -26.59 9.23 9.61
CA GLY A 515 -26.19 9.77 8.32
C GLY A 515 -24.77 10.37 8.29
N GLU A 516 -24.00 10.30 9.38
CA GLU A 516 -22.63 10.82 9.44
C GLU A 516 -21.69 10.22 8.37
N GLN A 517 -20.60 10.93 8.07
CA GLN A 517 -19.57 10.40 7.18
C GLN A 517 -18.73 9.35 7.91
N ILE A 518 -18.71 8.13 7.37
CA ILE A 518 -17.95 7.00 7.87
C ILE A 518 -16.91 6.61 6.83
N THR A 519 -15.66 6.41 7.28
CA THR A 519 -14.59 5.92 6.40
C THR A 519 -14.66 4.40 6.24
N GLY A 520 -14.18 3.92 5.09
CA GLY A 520 -14.05 2.47 4.85
C GLY A 520 -13.17 1.76 5.89
N GLU A 521 -12.12 2.43 6.39
CA GLU A 521 -11.26 1.86 7.43
C GLU A 521 -11.92 1.85 8.82
N GLU A 522 -12.74 2.86 9.16
CA GLU A 522 -13.56 2.85 10.39
C GLU A 522 -14.60 1.72 10.33
N MET A 523 -15.29 1.57 9.19
CA MET A 523 -16.24 0.48 8.99
C MET A 523 -15.58 -0.91 9.11
N MET A 524 -14.39 -1.09 8.52
CA MET A 524 -13.65 -2.37 8.63
C MET A 524 -13.22 -2.75 10.06
N GLN A 525 -13.10 -1.80 11.00
CA GLN A 525 -12.85 -2.14 12.41
C GLN A 525 -14.05 -2.93 12.98
N TYR A 526 -15.26 -2.48 12.65
CA TYR A 526 -16.50 -3.07 13.16
C TYR A 526 -17.07 -4.19 12.28
N PHE A 527 -16.74 -4.23 11.00
CA PHE A 527 -17.17 -5.28 10.08
C PHE A 527 -16.00 -5.67 9.16
N SER A 528 -15.17 -6.60 9.62
CA SER A 528 -13.93 -6.98 8.95
C SER A 528 -14.21 -7.74 7.64
N PRO A 529 -13.28 -7.69 6.68
CA PRO A 529 -13.34 -8.51 5.45
C PRO A 529 -13.53 -10.02 5.67
N SER A 530 -13.08 -10.59 6.79
CA SER A 530 -13.35 -11.98 7.16
C SER A 530 -14.83 -12.19 7.57
N GLU A 531 -15.37 -11.32 8.42
CA GLU A 531 -16.79 -11.40 8.84
C GLU A 531 -17.75 -11.07 7.69
N GLN A 532 -17.39 -10.11 6.83
CA GLN A 532 -18.09 -9.82 5.57
C GLN A 532 -18.14 -11.07 4.69
N GLN A 533 -17.00 -11.76 4.53
CA GLN A 533 -16.90 -12.98 3.72
C GLN A 533 -17.76 -14.12 4.30
N THR A 534 -17.71 -14.36 5.62
CA THR A 534 -18.54 -15.38 6.30
C THR A 534 -20.04 -15.08 6.15
N LEU A 535 -20.45 -13.81 6.28
CA LEU A 535 -21.84 -13.42 6.09
C LEU A 535 -22.28 -13.58 4.62
N ILE A 536 -21.41 -13.21 3.67
CA ILE A 536 -21.62 -13.42 2.24
C ILE A 536 -21.84 -14.91 1.95
N GLU A 537 -20.95 -15.80 2.40
CA GLU A 537 -21.08 -17.26 2.18
C GLU A 537 -22.38 -17.82 2.75
N SER A 538 -22.76 -17.39 3.96
CA SER A 538 -24.04 -17.76 4.59
C SER A 538 -25.24 -17.27 3.78
N GLN A 539 -25.24 -16.01 3.32
CA GLN A 539 -26.31 -15.46 2.49
C GLN A 539 -26.39 -16.11 1.11
N THR A 540 -25.25 -16.35 0.44
CA THR A 540 -25.17 -17.12 -0.81
C THR A 540 -25.79 -18.50 -0.65
N SER A 541 -25.45 -19.22 0.42
CA SER A 541 -25.99 -20.54 0.74
C SER A 541 -27.51 -20.49 0.97
N ASN A 542 -28.00 -19.52 1.76
CA ASN A 542 -29.43 -19.34 2.03
C ASN A 542 -30.23 -18.99 0.77
N LEU A 543 -29.67 -18.19 -0.14
CA LEU A 543 -30.29 -17.86 -1.42
C LEU A 543 -30.35 -19.07 -2.37
N LEU A 544 -29.27 -19.87 -2.45
CA LEU A 544 -29.27 -21.14 -3.19
C LEU A 544 -30.29 -22.13 -2.62
N PHE A 545 -30.36 -22.27 -1.30
CA PHE A 545 -31.36 -23.09 -0.64
C PHE A 545 -32.78 -22.62 -0.99
N THR A 546 -33.07 -21.33 -0.80
CA THR A 546 -34.40 -20.75 -1.09
C THR A 546 -34.79 -20.93 -2.56
N ALA A 547 -33.86 -20.65 -3.49
CA ALA A 547 -34.09 -20.84 -4.92
C ALA A 547 -34.35 -22.31 -5.28
N SER A 548 -33.67 -23.27 -4.65
CA SER A 548 -33.85 -24.71 -4.88
C SER A 548 -35.24 -25.25 -4.47
N GLN A 549 -35.97 -24.51 -3.63
CA GLN A 549 -37.34 -24.84 -3.23
C GLN A 549 -38.41 -24.20 -4.15
N GLN A 550 -38.03 -23.31 -5.07
CA GLN A 550 -38.94 -22.69 -6.03
C GLN A 550 -39.03 -23.51 -7.32
N ILE A 551 -40.17 -23.41 -8.00
CA ILE A 551 -40.41 -24.05 -9.31
C ILE A 551 -39.94 -23.11 -10.42
N ASP A 552 -39.11 -23.62 -11.35
CA ASP A 552 -38.78 -22.91 -12.58
C ASP A 552 -39.97 -22.98 -13.54
N PRO A 553 -40.60 -21.83 -13.88
CA PRO A 553 -41.76 -21.79 -14.77
C PRO A 553 -41.46 -22.34 -16.18
N THR A 554 -40.18 -22.39 -16.57
CA THR A 554 -39.73 -22.91 -17.86
C THR A 554 -39.76 -24.44 -17.93
N THR A 555 -39.56 -25.11 -16.79
CA THR A 555 -39.38 -26.58 -16.75
C THR A 555 -40.43 -27.32 -15.93
N GLY A 556 -41.21 -26.61 -15.10
CA GLY A 556 -42.17 -27.21 -14.18
C GLY A 556 -41.55 -28.01 -13.04
N LYS A 557 -40.23 -27.88 -12.82
CA LYS A 557 -39.45 -28.57 -11.79
C LYS A 557 -38.73 -27.56 -10.89
N ASN A 558 -38.20 -28.01 -9.76
CA ASN A 558 -37.36 -27.19 -8.90
C ASN A 558 -36.13 -26.65 -9.66
N PHE A 559 -35.68 -25.45 -9.30
CA PHE A 559 -34.46 -24.86 -9.88
C PHE A 559 -33.21 -25.72 -9.60
N THR A 560 -32.45 -26.00 -10.66
CA THR A 560 -31.18 -26.77 -10.60
C THR A 560 -30.14 -26.21 -11.57
N GLY A 561 -28.85 -26.49 -11.35
CA GLY A 561 -27.76 -26.12 -12.25
C GLY A 561 -27.70 -24.61 -12.54
N ASN A 562 -27.49 -24.25 -13.80
CA ASN A 562 -27.42 -22.85 -14.27
C ASN A 562 -28.64 -22.02 -13.86
N ARG A 563 -29.85 -22.57 -13.98
CA ARG A 563 -31.10 -21.87 -13.61
C ARG A 563 -31.20 -21.59 -12.10
N LEU A 564 -30.59 -22.44 -11.26
CA LEU A 564 -30.49 -22.19 -9.81
C LEU A 564 -29.58 -20.99 -9.51
N ILE A 565 -28.45 -20.87 -10.22
CA ILE A 565 -27.51 -19.75 -10.08
C ILE A 565 -28.16 -18.43 -10.53
N GLU A 566 -28.84 -18.44 -11.68
CA GLU A 566 -29.62 -17.31 -12.17
C GLU A 566 -30.67 -16.88 -11.14
N ARG A 567 -31.44 -17.83 -10.60
CA ARG A 567 -32.51 -17.52 -9.65
C ARG A 567 -31.98 -17.00 -8.31
N ALA A 568 -30.90 -17.55 -7.78
CA ALA A 568 -30.25 -17.02 -6.57
C ALA A 568 -29.71 -15.60 -6.79
N ALA A 569 -29.17 -15.31 -7.98
CA ALA A 569 -28.72 -13.96 -8.36
C ALA A 569 -29.89 -12.96 -8.51
N GLN A 570 -31.04 -13.38 -9.04
CA GLN A 570 -32.26 -12.55 -9.07
C GLN A 570 -32.70 -12.14 -7.65
N MET A 571 -32.72 -13.11 -6.73
CA MET A 571 -33.07 -12.87 -5.32
C MET A 571 -32.05 -11.97 -4.61
N HIS A 572 -30.76 -12.10 -4.92
CA HIS A 572 -29.73 -11.19 -4.41
C HIS A 572 -29.95 -9.74 -4.89
N PHE A 573 -30.32 -9.56 -6.15
CA PHE A 573 -30.47 -8.24 -6.78
C PHE A 573 -31.74 -7.49 -6.36
N ALA A 574 -32.87 -8.18 -6.18
CA ALA A 574 -34.18 -7.56 -5.97
C ALA A 574 -34.99 -8.16 -4.79
N GLY A 575 -34.34 -8.94 -3.92
CA GLY A 575 -34.96 -9.57 -2.76
C GLY A 575 -35.59 -10.93 -3.06
N THR A 576 -35.72 -11.78 -2.04
CA THR A 576 -36.20 -13.17 -2.16
C THR A 576 -37.63 -13.31 -2.70
N ASN A 577 -38.45 -12.26 -2.56
CA ASN A 577 -39.84 -12.21 -3.02
C ASN A 577 -40.00 -11.75 -4.48
N ILE A 578 -38.92 -11.39 -5.19
CA ILE A 578 -39.01 -10.93 -6.58
C ILE A 578 -39.57 -12.04 -7.49
N SER A 579 -40.47 -11.67 -8.40
CA SER A 579 -40.97 -12.60 -9.43
C SER A 579 -39.83 -13.19 -10.26
N VAL A 580 -39.95 -14.47 -10.62
CA VAL A 580 -38.99 -15.17 -11.48
C VAL A 580 -38.86 -14.45 -12.82
N ASP A 581 -37.62 -14.27 -13.29
CA ASP A 581 -37.30 -13.68 -14.59
C ASP A 581 -37.95 -12.31 -14.85
N SER A 582 -38.17 -11.54 -13.77
CA SER A 582 -38.78 -10.20 -13.83
C SER A 582 -38.02 -9.26 -14.77
N GLN A 583 -38.78 -8.44 -15.50
CA GLN A 583 -38.27 -7.42 -16.41
C GLN A 583 -38.09 -6.05 -15.72
N VAL A 584 -38.33 -5.96 -14.41
CA VAL A 584 -38.08 -4.75 -13.61
C VAL A 584 -36.58 -4.49 -13.55
N SER A 585 -36.18 -3.23 -13.72
CA SER A 585 -34.80 -2.77 -13.61
C SER A 585 -34.61 -1.89 -12.37
N ASN A 586 -33.36 -1.70 -11.93
CA ASN A 586 -33.03 -0.79 -10.85
C ASN A 586 -33.17 0.70 -11.26
N VAL A 587 -33.04 1.61 -10.30
CA VAL A 587 -33.21 3.08 -10.50
C VAL A 587 -32.22 3.66 -11.54
N SER A 588 -31.12 2.97 -11.83
CA SER A 588 -30.16 3.35 -12.88
C SER A 588 -30.46 2.76 -14.27
N GLY A 589 -31.48 1.91 -14.41
CA GLY A 589 -31.97 1.38 -15.69
C GLY A 589 -31.00 0.46 -16.46
N ALA A 590 -29.97 -0.08 -15.80
CA ALA A 590 -28.82 -0.67 -16.50
C ALA A 590 -28.90 -2.19 -16.79
N ASP A 591 -29.59 -2.96 -15.95
CA ASP A 591 -29.90 -4.38 -16.12
C ASP A 591 -31.28 -4.65 -15.50
N SER A 592 -32.12 -5.49 -16.13
CA SER A 592 -33.31 -6.07 -15.50
C SER A 592 -32.94 -7.21 -14.54
N VAL A 593 -33.88 -7.60 -13.67
CA VAL A 593 -33.71 -8.75 -12.75
C VAL A 593 -33.29 -10.02 -13.53
N LYS A 594 -33.94 -10.31 -14.67
CA LYS A 594 -33.59 -11.46 -15.51
C LYS A 594 -32.16 -11.38 -16.06
N GLU A 595 -31.82 -10.26 -16.72
CA GLU A 595 -30.51 -10.05 -17.34
C GLU A 595 -29.38 -10.09 -16.30
N TYR A 596 -29.62 -9.55 -15.10
CA TYR A 596 -28.68 -9.68 -13.98
C TYR A 596 -28.41 -11.15 -13.64
N GLY A 597 -29.46 -11.99 -13.56
CA GLY A 597 -29.32 -13.43 -13.31
C GLY A 597 -28.45 -14.13 -14.35
N GLU A 598 -28.75 -13.93 -15.63
CA GLU A 598 -28.01 -14.51 -16.77
C GLU A 598 -26.53 -14.07 -16.79
N LYS A 599 -26.29 -12.77 -16.57
CA LYS A 599 -24.96 -12.14 -16.50
C LYS A 599 -24.11 -12.69 -15.36
N ILE A 600 -24.71 -13.00 -14.20
CA ILE A 600 -24.01 -13.68 -13.11
C ILE A 600 -23.69 -15.13 -13.46
N ASN A 601 -24.62 -15.88 -14.06
CA ASN A 601 -24.38 -17.27 -14.47
C ASN A 601 -23.24 -17.39 -15.50
N GLN A 602 -23.14 -16.43 -16.43
CA GLN A 602 -22.00 -16.34 -17.35
C GLN A 602 -20.68 -16.09 -16.60
N LYS A 603 -20.65 -15.12 -15.68
CA LYS A 603 -19.47 -14.83 -14.83
C LYS A 603 -19.09 -16.00 -13.93
N TYR A 604 -20.06 -16.74 -13.40
CA TYR A 604 -19.85 -17.94 -12.61
C TYR A 604 -19.09 -19.00 -13.42
N SER A 605 -19.54 -19.26 -14.65
CA SER A 605 -18.89 -20.20 -15.57
C SER A 605 -17.46 -19.78 -15.94
N GLN A 606 -17.24 -18.48 -16.14
CA GLN A 606 -15.89 -17.91 -16.37
C GLN A 606 -14.99 -18.06 -15.14
N ASN A 607 -15.53 -17.81 -13.94
CA ASN A 607 -14.78 -17.91 -12.69
C ASN A 607 -14.44 -19.37 -12.34
N LEU A 608 -15.33 -20.35 -12.61
CA LEU A 608 -15.03 -21.78 -12.49
C LEU A 608 -13.76 -22.14 -13.29
N GLN A 609 -13.67 -21.65 -14.52
CA GLN A 609 -12.51 -21.83 -15.41
C GLN A 609 -11.26 -21.14 -14.86
N SER A 610 -11.34 -19.85 -14.49
CA SER A 610 -10.16 -19.09 -14.07
C SER A 610 -9.63 -19.48 -12.69
N MET A 611 -10.50 -20.00 -11.81
CA MET A 611 -10.16 -20.46 -10.45
C MET A 611 -9.86 -21.97 -10.40
N ASN A 612 -10.05 -22.71 -11.51
CA ASN A 612 -9.88 -24.17 -11.58
C ASN A 612 -10.72 -24.94 -10.54
N CYS A 613 -12.00 -24.55 -10.38
CA CYS A 613 -12.93 -25.07 -9.38
C CYS A 613 -13.93 -26.10 -9.95
N PHE A 614 -13.48 -26.99 -10.85
CA PHE A 614 -14.30 -28.01 -11.50
C PHE A 614 -14.58 -29.24 -10.62
#